data_AF-A0A1S3PWR9-F1
#
_entry.id   AF-A0A1S3PWR9-F1
#
_cell.length_a   1.000
_cell.length_b   1.000
_cell.length_c   1.000
_cell.angle_alpha   90.00
_cell.angle_beta   90.00
_cell.angle_gamma   90.00
#
_symmetry.space_group_name_H-M   'P 1'
#
loop_
_entity.id
_entity.type
_entity.pdbx_description
1 polymer ?
#
loop_
_entity_poly.entity_id
_entity_poly.type
_entity_poly.pdbx_seq_one_letter_code
_entity_poly.pdbx_strand_id
1 'polypeptide(L)'
;MMVESCRPTLTINLSGARQHWLEGMLRHEIGTHYLRGVNNNLQPWSTSAGRKQYGLKPANPTEEGLASLHSVLLRKQPYLWRAALLYYTVYHATRMSFSQLFSHIAQFVQDPAVRWEYCLRAKRGQTDTSQPGCFSKDQVYLDGILRILRHRRNIDFKMLTSLGKVSFEDVERLRHIAVLRRTRIPHFMQDQEKYLQHLDHIVTVNELSDAQLRELLP
;
A
#
# COMPACT_ATOMS: atom_id res chain seq x y z
N MET A 1 3.35 -10.76 8.81
CA MET A 1 2.97 -11.90 7.94
C MET A 1 3.23 -11.49 6.50
N MET A 2 4.39 -11.88 5.96
CA MET A 2 4.66 -11.74 4.52
C MET A 2 3.91 -12.87 3.82
N VAL A 3 3.13 -12.58 2.80
CA VAL A 3 2.55 -13.63 1.95
C VAL A 3 3.71 -14.23 1.15
N GLU A 4 4.22 -15.38 1.62
CA GLU A 4 5.40 -16.10 1.11
C GLU A 4 5.19 -16.76 -0.26
N SER A 5 3.95 -16.82 -0.77
CA SER A 5 3.66 -17.38 -2.09
C SER A 5 2.57 -16.60 -2.83
N CYS A 6 2.75 -16.38 -4.14
CA CYS A 6 1.70 -15.86 -5.01
C CYS A 6 0.53 -16.83 -5.01
N ARG A 7 -0.52 -16.54 -4.24
CA ARG A 7 -1.78 -17.27 -4.37
C ARG A 7 -2.41 -16.87 -5.71
N PRO A 8 -2.64 -17.81 -6.65
CA PRO A 8 -3.22 -17.51 -7.96
C PRO A 8 -4.75 -17.40 -7.86
N THR A 9 -5.27 -16.81 -6.78
CA THR A 9 -6.70 -16.74 -6.50
C THR A 9 -7.04 -15.33 -6.01
N LEU A 10 -7.99 -14.69 -6.69
CA LEU A 10 -8.52 -13.38 -6.36
C LEU A 10 -10.01 -13.52 -6.07
N THR A 11 -10.41 -13.28 -4.83
CA THR A 11 -11.83 -13.32 -4.41
C THR A 11 -12.42 -11.92 -4.49
N ILE A 12 -13.56 -11.79 -5.17
CA ILE A 12 -14.23 -10.51 -5.41
C ILE A 12 -15.65 -10.59 -4.86
N ASN A 13 -16.03 -9.63 -4.03
CA ASN A 13 -17.43 -9.46 -3.64
C ASN A 13 -18.16 -8.62 -4.70
N LEU A 14 -19.11 -9.23 -5.41
CA LEU A 14 -19.84 -8.57 -6.49
C LEU A 14 -20.91 -7.59 -5.99
N SER A 15 -21.40 -7.71 -4.75
CA SER A 15 -22.49 -6.86 -4.26
C SER A 15 -22.14 -5.37 -4.17
N GLY A 16 -20.85 -5.05 -3.99
CA GLY A 16 -20.32 -3.69 -3.96
C GLY A 16 -19.45 -3.31 -5.16
N ALA A 17 -19.36 -4.16 -6.20
CA ALA A 17 -18.42 -3.95 -7.29
C ALA A 17 -18.86 -2.77 -8.18
N ARG A 18 -18.00 -1.74 -8.24
CA ARG A 18 -18.12 -0.60 -9.17
C ARG A 18 -16.93 -0.60 -10.12
N GLN A 19 -17.11 -0.18 -11.37
CA GLN A 19 -16.08 -0.26 -12.41
C GLN A 19 -14.72 0.30 -11.95
N HIS A 20 -14.66 1.58 -11.56
CA HIS A 20 -13.40 2.21 -11.15
C HIS A 20 -12.80 1.62 -9.86
N TRP A 21 -13.65 1.07 -8.99
CA TRP A 21 -13.19 0.34 -7.82
C TRP A 21 -12.53 -0.98 -8.24
N LEU A 22 -13.16 -1.73 -9.14
CA LEU A 22 -12.66 -3.00 -9.66
C LEU A 22 -11.35 -2.82 -10.42
N GLU A 23 -11.28 -1.82 -11.31
CA GLU A 23 -10.03 -1.47 -12.02
C GLU A 23 -8.89 -1.14 -11.05
N GLY A 24 -9.18 -0.37 -9.99
CA GLY A 24 -8.22 -0.07 -8.94
C GLY A 24 -7.77 -1.31 -8.17
N MET A 25 -8.72 -2.19 -7.82
CA MET A 25 -8.44 -3.46 -7.14
C MET A 25 -7.57 -4.38 -8.01
N LEU A 26 -7.81 -4.45 -9.32
CA LEU A 26 -6.97 -5.24 -10.24
C LEU A 26 -5.54 -4.70 -10.31
N ARG A 27 -5.35 -3.38 -10.31
CA ARG A 27 -4.00 -2.79 -10.25
C ARG A 27 -3.31 -3.04 -8.89
N HIS A 28 -4.06 -3.03 -7.80
CA HIS A 28 -3.58 -3.34 -6.45
C HIS A 28 -3.14 -4.80 -6.35
N GLU A 29 -4.05 -5.73 -6.59
CA GLU A 29 -3.82 -7.17 -6.37
C GLU A 29 -2.97 -7.80 -7.47
N ILE A 30 -3.31 -7.56 -8.74
CA ILE A 30 -2.61 -8.19 -9.87
C ILE A 30 -1.43 -7.34 -10.30
N GLY A 31 -1.68 -6.05 -10.58
CA GLY A 31 -0.67 -5.12 -11.08
C GLY A 31 0.49 -4.88 -10.12
N THR A 32 0.29 -5.10 -8.82
CA THR A 32 1.30 -4.91 -7.78
C THR A 32 1.66 -6.22 -7.11
N HIS A 33 0.80 -6.75 -6.25
CA HIS A 33 1.17 -7.87 -5.36
C HIS A 33 1.52 -9.14 -6.12
N TYR A 34 0.71 -9.51 -7.12
CA TYR A 34 0.95 -10.71 -7.90
C TYR A 34 2.22 -10.58 -8.75
N LEU A 35 2.35 -9.52 -9.54
CA LEU A 35 3.54 -9.34 -10.40
C LEU A 35 4.82 -9.22 -9.59
N ARG A 36 4.83 -8.44 -8.49
CA ARG A 36 6.00 -8.33 -7.62
C ARG A 36 6.30 -9.64 -6.90
N GLY A 37 5.30 -10.44 -6.56
CA GLY A 37 5.51 -11.78 -6.03
C GLY A 37 6.10 -12.76 -7.06
N VAL A 38 5.63 -12.73 -8.30
CA VAL A 38 6.21 -13.53 -9.40
C VAL A 38 7.67 -13.15 -9.63
N ASN A 39 7.97 -11.85 -9.68
CA ASN A 39 9.33 -11.35 -9.83
C ASN A 39 10.20 -11.71 -8.62
N ASN A 40 9.66 -11.64 -7.40
CA ASN A 40 10.37 -11.99 -6.17
C ASN A 40 10.85 -13.44 -6.20
N ASN A 41 10.04 -14.37 -6.71
CA ASN A 41 10.38 -15.80 -6.78
C ASN A 41 11.58 -16.10 -7.70
N LEU A 42 11.93 -15.18 -8.59
CA LEU A 42 13.12 -15.30 -9.44
C LEU A 42 14.40 -14.87 -8.71
N GLN A 43 14.28 -14.15 -7.60
CA GLN A 43 15.41 -13.49 -6.97
C GLN A 43 16.14 -14.39 -5.96
N PRO A 44 17.46 -14.18 -5.75
CA PRO A 44 18.24 -14.87 -4.72
C PRO A 44 17.71 -14.67 -3.29
N TRP A 45 16.97 -13.58 -3.06
CA TRP A 45 16.35 -13.24 -1.76
C TRP A 45 14.88 -13.65 -1.65
N SER A 46 14.41 -14.54 -2.53
CA SER A 46 13.01 -15.01 -2.52
C SER A 46 12.61 -15.69 -1.21
N THR A 47 13.57 -16.32 -0.51
CA THR A 47 13.37 -17.06 0.74
C THR A 47 13.77 -16.26 1.97
N SER A 48 13.22 -16.60 3.15
CA SER A 48 13.59 -15.96 4.42
C SER A 48 15.10 -16.02 4.73
N ALA A 49 15.77 -17.13 4.36
CA ALA A 49 17.23 -17.26 4.48
C ALA A 49 17.95 -16.28 3.54
N GLY A 50 17.53 -16.18 2.28
CA GLY A 50 18.06 -15.21 1.34
C GLY A 50 17.85 -13.77 1.81
N ARG A 51 16.63 -13.42 2.26
CA ARG A 51 16.35 -12.07 2.80
C ARG A 51 17.30 -11.70 3.94
N LYS A 52 17.62 -12.65 4.83
CA LYS A 52 18.59 -12.45 5.92
C LYS A 52 20.01 -12.33 5.41
N GLN A 53 20.44 -13.20 4.49
CA GLN A 53 21.77 -13.16 3.87
C GLN A 53 22.05 -11.81 3.20
N TYR A 54 21.06 -11.25 2.51
CA TYR A 54 21.17 -9.96 1.84
C TYR A 54 20.79 -8.78 2.74
N GLY A 55 20.51 -8.98 4.03
CA GLY A 55 20.19 -7.90 4.97
C GLY A 55 19.04 -7.00 4.51
N LEU A 56 17.96 -7.57 3.96
CA LEU A 56 16.88 -6.78 3.36
C LEU A 56 16.07 -6.01 4.40
N LYS A 57 15.73 -4.76 4.07
CA LYS A 57 14.78 -3.95 4.84
C LYS A 57 13.36 -4.52 4.74
N PRO A 58 12.46 -4.15 5.68
CA PRO A 58 11.05 -4.53 5.59
C PRO A 58 10.41 -4.02 4.29
N ALA A 59 9.90 -4.93 3.46
CA ALA A 59 9.27 -4.58 2.19
C ALA A 59 7.85 -4.02 2.34
N ASN A 60 7.20 -4.27 3.48
CA ASN A 60 5.77 -4.05 3.68
C ASN A 60 5.32 -2.60 3.38
N PRO A 61 6.00 -1.53 3.86
CA PRO A 61 5.62 -0.16 3.50
C PRO A 61 5.72 0.12 2.00
N THR A 62 6.73 -0.41 1.33
CA THR A 62 6.87 -0.25 -0.13
C THR A 62 5.79 -1.01 -0.87
N GLU A 63 5.54 -2.26 -0.47
CA GLU A 63 4.57 -3.15 -1.11
C GLU A 63 3.15 -2.59 -1.03
N GLU A 64 2.69 -2.27 0.18
CA GLU A 64 1.34 -1.76 0.43
C GLU A 64 1.18 -0.31 -0.05
N GLY A 65 2.25 0.48 0.01
CA GLY A 65 2.27 1.84 -0.52
C GLY A 65 2.09 1.87 -2.05
N LEU A 66 2.84 1.03 -2.78
CA LEU A 66 2.71 0.90 -4.23
C LEU A 66 1.30 0.43 -4.60
N ALA A 67 0.80 -0.61 -3.94
CA ALA A 67 -0.50 -1.16 -4.23
C ALA A 67 -1.61 -0.15 -3.95
N SER A 68 -1.49 0.65 -2.88
CA SER A 68 -2.42 1.72 -2.55
C SER A 68 -2.41 2.84 -3.59
N LEU A 69 -1.24 3.30 -4.04
CA LEU A 69 -1.09 4.27 -5.13
C LEU A 69 -1.72 3.75 -6.43
N HIS A 70 -1.41 2.50 -6.81
CA HIS A 70 -1.92 1.88 -8.03
C HIS A 70 -3.46 1.75 -8.04
N SER A 71 -4.07 1.63 -6.86
CA SER A 71 -5.54 1.56 -6.73
C SER A 71 -6.25 2.86 -7.15
N VAL A 72 -5.56 4.01 -7.05
CA VAL A 72 -6.09 5.33 -7.39
C VAL A 72 -5.47 5.94 -8.65
N LEU A 73 -4.35 5.41 -9.14
CA LEU A 73 -3.49 5.97 -10.20
C LEU A 73 -4.22 6.57 -11.41
N LEU A 74 -5.24 5.88 -11.93
CA LEU A 74 -5.96 6.28 -13.15
C LEU A 74 -7.35 6.87 -12.88
N ARG A 75 -7.64 7.23 -11.63
CA ARG A 75 -8.90 7.90 -11.29
C ARG A 75 -8.81 9.37 -11.67
N LYS A 76 -9.93 9.94 -12.13
CA LYS A 76 -10.06 11.39 -12.38
C LYS A 76 -9.66 12.21 -11.14
N GLN A 77 -10.12 11.76 -9.97
CA GLN A 77 -9.82 12.35 -8.67
C GLN A 77 -9.18 11.29 -7.77
N PRO A 78 -7.84 11.18 -7.74
CA PRO A 78 -7.15 10.13 -7.01
C PRO A 78 -6.94 10.51 -5.53
N TYR A 79 -8.03 10.79 -4.81
CA TYR A 79 -7.97 11.13 -3.40
C TYR A 79 -7.47 9.96 -2.55
N LEU A 80 -6.60 10.29 -1.58
CA LEU A 80 -6.00 9.38 -0.60
C LEU A 80 -6.81 9.29 0.70
N TRP A 81 -7.98 9.94 0.76
CA TRP A 81 -8.80 10.05 1.98
C TRP A 81 -9.11 8.70 2.63
N ARG A 82 -9.26 7.61 1.85
CA ARG A 82 -9.52 6.27 2.41
C ARG A 82 -8.34 5.77 3.22
N ALA A 83 -7.11 5.92 2.70
CA ALA A 83 -5.89 5.54 3.41
C ALA A 83 -5.67 6.44 4.64
N ALA A 84 -5.95 7.73 4.51
CA ALA A 84 -5.89 8.68 5.62
C ALA A 84 -6.89 8.35 6.73
N LEU A 85 -8.15 8.05 6.37
CA LEU A 85 -9.17 7.69 7.35
C LEU A 85 -8.87 6.34 8.02
N LEU A 86 -8.32 5.36 7.30
CA LEU A 86 -7.84 4.11 7.90
C LEU A 86 -6.75 4.39 8.95
N TYR A 87 -5.75 5.21 8.59
CA TYR A 87 -4.68 5.59 9.50
C TYR A 87 -5.23 6.32 10.75
N TYR A 88 -6.09 7.31 10.53
CA TYR A 88 -6.74 8.09 11.58
C TYR A 88 -7.57 7.21 12.52
N THR A 89 -8.37 6.30 11.96
CA THR A 89 -9.21 5.37 12.73
C THR A 89 -8.37 4.48 13.62
N VAL A 90 -7.27 3.90 13.08
CA VAL A 90 -6.35 3.09 13.87
C VAL A 90 -5.70 3.91 15.00
N TYR A 91 -5.24 5.13 14.69
CA TYR A 91 -4.64 6.01 15.70
C TYR A 91 -5.61 6.27 16.87
N HIS A 92 -6.86 6.61 16.58
CA HIS A 92 -7.87 6.85 17.62
C HIS A 92 -8.30 5.58 18.35
N ALA A 93 -8.32 4.42 17.68
CA ALA A 93 -8.63 3.13 18.31
C ALA A 93 -7.68 2.79 19.48
N THR A 94 -6.43 3.29 19.45
CA THR A 94 -5.46 3.10 20.55
C THR A 94 -5.92 3.69 21.88
N ARG A 95 -6.86 4.64 21.87
CA ARG A 95 -7.31 5.39 23.06
C ARG A 95 -8.82 5.30 23.33
N MET A 96 -9.58 4.66 22.45
CA MET A 96 -11.05 4.64 22.51
C MET A 96 -11.56 3.20 22.53
N SER A 97 -12.71 2.95 23.17
CA SER A 97 -13.48 1.73 22.98
C SER A 97 -14.04 1.63 21.54
N PHE A 98 -14.59 0.47 21.16
CA PHE A 98 -15.25 0.32 19.86
C PHE A 98 -16.44 1.28 19.70
N SER A 99 -17.30 1.41 20.70
CA SER A 99 -18.50 2.28 20.64
C SER A 99 -18.12 3.76 20.59
N GLN A 100 -17.09 4.17 21.34
CA GLN A 100 -16.53 5.52 21.28
C GLN A 100 -15.96 5.81 19.90
N LEU A 101 -15.15 4.89 19.35
CA LEU A 101 -14.58 5.03 18.01
C LEU A 101 -15.67 5.10 16.92
N PHE A 102 -16.68 4.23 16.99
CA PHE A 102 -17.81 4.23 16.06
C PHE A 102 -18.58 5.55 16.05
N SER A 103 -18.78 6.14 17.23
CA SER A 103 -19.40 7.45 17.38
C SER A 103 -18.48 8.56 16.86
N HIS A 104 -17.18 8.47 17.17
CA HIS A 104 -16.16 9.46 16.75
C HIS A 104 -16.01 9.54 15.23
N ILE A 105 -16.02 8.41 14.52
CA ILE A 105 -15.86 8.37 13.05
C ILE A 105 -17.10 8.92 12.31
N ALA A 106 -18.25 9.11 12.99
CA ALA A 106 -19.46 9.70 12.42
C ALA A 106 -19.26 11.08 11.80
N GLN A 107 -18.25 11.83 12.25
CA GLN A 107 -17.92 13.14 11.67
C GLN A 107 -17.41 13.05 10.23
N PHE A 108 -16.90 11.88 9.79
CA PHE A 108 -16.37 11.66 8.45
C PHE A 108 -17.23 10.69 7.62
N VAL A 109 -17.84 9.69 8.26
CA VAL A 109 -18.60 8.62 7.58
C VAL A 109 -19.99 8.53 8.20
N GLN A 110 -21.00 8.98 7.48
CA GLN A 110 -22.38 9.00 7.99
C GLN A 110 -23.00 7.59 8.02
N ASP A 111 -22.77 6.80 6.97
CA ASP A 111 -23.29 5.44 6.83
C ASP A 111 -22.76 4.53 7.97
N PRO A 112 -23.65 4.00 8.84
CA PRO A 112 -23.26 3.17 9.96
C PRO A 112 -22.62 1.84 9.53
N ALA A 113 -23.01 1.26 8.39
CA ALA A 113 -22.42 0.02 7.89
C ALA A 113 -20.96 0.25 7.46
N VAL A 114 -20.68 1.37 6.78
CA VAL A 114 -19.31 1.73 6.40
C VAL A 114 -18.46 2.05 7.64
N ARG A 115 -19.03 2.78 8.61
CA ARG A 115 -18.35 3.04 9.89
C ARG A 115 -17.99 1.78 10.64
N TRP A 116 -18.90 0.82 10.68
CA TRP A 116 -18.69 -0.47 11.30
C TRP A 116 -17.46 -1.15 10.72
N GLU A 117 -17.32 -1.18 9.39
CA GLU A 117 -16.16 -1.76 8.71
C GLU A 117 -14.84 -1.08 9.11
N TYR A 118 -14.81 0.26 9.19
CA TYR A 118 -13.61 0.98 9.67
C TYR A 118 -13.25 0.60 11.11
N CYS A 119 -14.22 0.58 12.02
CA CYS A 119 -14.01 0.26 13.43
C CYS A 119 -13.59 -1.21 13.61
N LEU A 120 -14.25 -2.13 12.91
CA LEU A 120 -13.94 -3.55 12.91
C LEU A 120 -12.50 -3.79 12.46
N ARG A 121 -12.07 -3.16 11.36
CA ARG A 121 -10.68 -3.30 10.88
C ARG A 121 -9.66 -2.81 11.90
N ALA A 122 -9.94 -1.72 12.60
CA ALA A 122 -9.06 -1.15 13.62
C ALA A 122 -9.09 -1.90 14.97
N LYS A 123 -10.18 -2.63 15.27
CA LYS A 123 -10.38 -3.33 16.55
C LYS A 123 -10.32 -4.86 16.48
N ARG A 124 -10.28 -5.45 15.29
CA ARG A 124 -10.28 -6.91 15.11
C ARG A 124 -9.17 -7.60 15.89
N GLY A 125 -9.49 -8.78 16.42
CA GLY A 125 -8.56 -9.61 17.19
C GLY A 125 -8.44 -9.23 18.67
N GLN A 126 -9.18 -8.22 19.16
CA GLN A 126 -9.26 -7.91 20.58
C GLN A 126 -10.31 -8.77 21.27
N THR A 127 -10.00 -9.25 22.48
CA THR A 127 -10.91 -10.02 23.32
C THR A 127 -12.00 -9.13 23.93
N ASP A 128 -11.63 -7.96 24.45
CA ASP A 128 -12.56 -6.98 25.01
C ASP A 128 -12.43 -5.65 24.26
N THR A 129 -13.45 -5.32 23.48
CA THR A 129 -13.49 -4.11 22.65
C THR A 129 -14.05 -2.89 23.39
N SER A 130 -14.44 -3.04 24.66
CA SER A 130 -14.73 -1.90 25.56
C SER A 130 -13.45 -1.16 25.96
N GLN A 131 -12.29 -1.81 25.87
CA GLN A 131 -11.00 -1.24 26.22
C GLN A 131 -10.31 -0.55 25.03
N PRO A 132 -9.40 0.41 25.31
CA PRO A 132 -8.48 0.93 24.30
C PRO A 132 -7.58 -0.16 23.71
N GLY A 133 -7.18 0.00 22.45
CA GLY A 133 -6.33 -0.96 21.74
C GLY A 133 -6.60 -0.95 20.24
N CYS A 134 -5.63 -1.32 19.41
CA CYS A 134 -5.83 -1.35 17.96
C CYS A 134 -5.11 -2.52 17.29
N PHE A 135 -5.59 -2.89 16.10
CA PHE A 135 -4.88 -3.68 15.12
C PHE A 135 -4.31 -2.74 14.04
N SER A 136 -3.02 -2.42 14.14
CA SER A 136 -2.43 -1.29 13.42
C SER A 136 -2.09 -1.53 11.95
N LYS A 137 -2.42 -2.71 11.40
CA LYS A 137 -2.01 -3.14 10.06
C LYS A 137 -2.30 -2.10 8.97
N ASP A 138 -3.46 -1.45 9.03
CA ASP A 138 -3.92 -0.57 7.96
C ASP A 138 -3.23 0.80 7.93
N GLN A 139 -2.43 1.16 8.93
CA GLN A 139 -1.63 2.40 8.90
C GLN A 139 -0.56 2.36 7.80
N VAL A 140 -0.11 1.16 7.43
CA VAL A 140 0.95 0.99 6.41
C VAL A 140 0.54 1.53 5.05
N TYR A 141 -0.76 1.60 4.73
CA TYR A 141 -1.23 2.09 3.44
C TYR A 141 -0.83 3.55 3.24
N LEU A 142 -1.23 4.44 4.15
CA LEU A 142 -0.89 5.86 4.06
C LEU A 142 0.62 6.07 4.26
N ASP A 143 1.22 5.43 5.26
CA ASP A 143 2.66 5.54 5.52
C ASP A 143 3.49 5.16 4.27
N GLY A 144 3.15 4.05 3.62
CA GLY A 144 3.78 3.59 2.39
C GLY A 144 3.57 4.55 1.22
N ILE A 145 2.36 5.07 1.03
CA ILE A 145 2.05 6.08 0.01
C ILE A 145 2.95 7.29 0.18
N LEU A 146 3.00 7.88 1.39
CA LEU A 146 3.76 9.10 1.65
C LEU A 146 5.27 8.89 1.45
N ARG A 147 5.82 7.73 1.86
CA ARG A 147 7.22 7.37 1.61
C ARG A 147 7.54 7.30 0.12
N ILE A 148 6.70 6.63 -0.67
CA ILE A 148 6.91 6.51 -2.11
C ILE A 148 6.79 7.86 -2.79
N LEU A 149 5.76 8.67 -2.46
CA LEU A 149 5.59 10.00 -3.04
C LEU A 149 6.75 10.93 -2.69
N ARG A 150 7.29 10.87 -1.46
CA ARG A 150 8.50 11.61 -1.05
C ARG A 150 9.70 11.30 -1.96
N HIS A 151 9.87 10.03 -2.33
CA HIS A 151 11.03 9.57 -3.11
C HIS A 151 10.71 9.35 -4.59
N ARG A 152 9.54 9.74 -5.09
CA ARG A 152 9.04 9.38 -6.44
C ARG A 152 9.96 9.80 -7.59
N ARG A 153 10.77 10.83 -7.41
CA ARG A 153 11.74 11.29 -8.43
C ARG A 153 13.06 10.51 -8.43
N ASN A 154 13.33 9.77 -7.35
CA ASN A 154 14.59 9.06 -7.13
C ASN A 154 14.42 7.53 -7.24
N ILE A 155 13.20 7.03 -7.19
CA ILE A 155 12.92 5.59 -7.30
C ILE A 155 12.92 5.17 -8.78
N ASP A 156 13.77 4.22 -9.12
CA ASP A 156 13.65 3.46 -10.37
C ASP A 156 12.50 2.45 -10.23
N PHE A 157 11.29 2.87 -10.60
CA PHE A 157 10.06 2.08 -10.43
C PHE A 157 10.05 0.78 -11.24
N LYS A 158 10.70 0.76 -12.41
CA LYS A 158 10.81 -0.45 -13.24
C LYS A 158 11.73 -1.46 -12.56
N MET A 159 12.91 -1.01 -12.12
CA MET A 159 13.84 -1.85 -11.35
C MET A 159 13.18 -2.34 -10.05
N LEU A 160 12.58 -1.45 -9.27
CA LEU A 160 11.86 -1.80 -8.05
C LEU A 160 10.80 -2.88 -8.30
N THR A 161 10.06 -2.81 -9.39
CA THR A 161 9.08 -3.85 -9.76
C THR A 161 9.75 -5.16 -10.13
N SER A 162 10.83 -5.13 -10.92
CA SER A 162 11.59 -6.32 -11.32
C SER A 162 12.29 -7.02 -10.15
N LEU A 163 12.71 -6.30 -9.12
CA LEU A 163 13.31 -6.86 -7.90
C LEU A 163 12.30 -7.60 -7.00
N GLY A 164 11.00 -7.46 -7.25
CA GLY A 164 9.95 -8.11 -6.48
C GLY A 164 9.72 -7.48 -5.11
N LYS A 165 9.46 -8.28 -4.07
CA LYS A 165 9.00 -7.82 -2.75
C LYS A 165 10.15 -7.31 -1.88
N VAL A 166 10.73 -6.18 -2.26
CA VAL A 166 11.82 -5.49 -1.54
C VAL A 166 11.43 -4.05 -1.19
N SER A 167 12.15 -3.43 -0.25
CA SER A 167 12.01 -1.99 0.03
C SER A 167 12.56 -1.17 -1.16
N PHE A 168 11.97 -0.01 -1.45
CA PHE A 168 12.53 0.92 -2.44
C PHE A 168 13.96 1.36 -2.07
N GLU A 169 14.29 1.32 -0.78
CA GLU A 169 15.61 1.69 -0.27
C GLU A 169 16.71 0.66 -0.59
N ASP A 170 16.34 -0.58 -0.90
CA ASP A 170 17.29 -1.64 -1.24
C ASP A 170 17.60 -1.69 -2.75
N VAL A 171 16.91 -0.89 -3.58
CA VAL A 171 16.94 -1.01 -5.05
C VAL A 171 18.35 -0.92 -5.61
N GLU A 172 19.09 0.14 -5.27
CA GLU A 172 20.41 0.37 -5.85
C GLU A 172 21.42 -0.72 -5.48
N ARG A 173 21.37 -1.19 -4.24
CA ARG A 173 22.27 -2.26 -3.77
C ARG A 173 21.98 -3.60 -4.43
N LEU A 174 20.70 -3.91 -4.69
CA LEU A 174 20.28 -5.19 -5.25
C LEU A 174 20.37 -5.25 -6.78
N ARG A 175 20.38 -4.09 -7.47
CA ARG A 175 20.40 -3.97 -8.93
C ARG A 175 21.44 -4.86 -9.60
N HIS A 176 22.65 -4.95 -9.04
CA HIS A 176 23.79 -5.65 -9.64
C HIS A 176 23.74 -7.17 -9.53
N ILE A 177 22.96 -7.71 -8.59
CA ILE A 177 22.84 -9.14 -8.33
C ILE A 177 21.45 -9.70 -8.70
N ALA A 178 20.60 -8.84 -9.26
CA ALA A 178 19.23 -9.16 -9.60
C ALA A 178 19.14 -10.09 -10.81
N VAL A 179 18.22 -11.06 -10.72
CA VAL A 179 17.84 -11.88 -11.86
C VAL A 179 16.74 -11.15 -12.63
N LEU A 180 17.11 -10.46 -13.71
CA LEU A 180 16.18 -9.64 -14.50
C LEU A 180 15.48 -10.41 -15.62
N ARG A 181 16.08 -11.53 -16.06
CA ARG A 181 15.53 -12.38 -17.12
C ARG A 181 14.16 -12.91 -16.69
N ARG A 182 13.13 -12.73 -17.54
CA ARG A 182 11.72 -13.11 -17.31
C ARG A 182 10.96 -12.29 -16.26
N THR A 183 11.56 -11.23 -15.70
CA THR A 183 10.79 -10.30 -14.87
C THR A 183 9.70 -9.60 -15.70
N ARG A 184 8.60 -9.22 -15.04
CA ARG A 184 7.44 -8.59 -15.66
C ARG A 184 7.14 -7.26 -14.99
N ILE A 185 6.80 -6.25 -15.78
CA ILE A 185 6.32 -4.96 -15.29
C ILE A 185 4.87 -4.74 -15.75
N PRO A 186 4.02 -4.11 -14.93
CA PRO A 186 2.65 -3.83 -15.32
C PRO A 186 2.60 -2.81 -16.47
N HIS A 187 1.60 -2.94 -17.34
CA HIS A 187 1.42 -2.08 -18.52
C HIS A 187 1.40 -0.58 -18.18
N PHE A 188 0.76 -0.19 -17.07
CA PHE A 188 0.67 1.20 -16.63
C PHE A 188 1.98 1.80 -16.08
N MET A 189 3.06 0.99 -15.96
CA MET A 189 4.41 1.46 -15.58
C MET A 189 5.42 1.35 -16.74
N GLN A 190 4.98 0.93 -17.94
CA GLN A 190 5.87 0.82 -19.11
C GLN A 190 6.34 2.20 -19.58
N ASP A 191 5.44 3.17 -19.58
CA ASP A 191 5.76 4.59 -19.80
C ASP A 191 6.10 5.22 -18.45
N GLN A 192 7.39 5.49 -18.23
CA GLN A 192 7.88 6.01 -16.96
C GLN A 192 7.51 7.48 -16.78
N GLU A 193 7.53 8.27 -17.84
CA GLU A 193 7.20 9.69 -17.77
C GLU A 193 5.73 9.86 -17.41
N LYS A 194 4.84 9.14 -18.11
CA LYS A 194 3.41 9.14 -17.82
C LYS A 194 3.10 8.61 -16.41
N TYR A 195 3.81 7.56 -15.97
CA TYR A 195 3.64 7.05 -14.61
C TYR A 195 4.01 8.10 -13.55
N LEU A 196 5.12 8.81 -13.73
CA LEU A 196 5.52 9.91 -12.84
C LEU A 196 4.52 11.08 -12.87
N GLN A 197 4.02 11.45 -14.04
CA GLN A 197 2.95 12.46 -14.17
C GLN A 197 1.69 12.07 -13.38
N HIS A 198 1.32 10.78 -13.37
CA HIS A 198 0.21 10.31 -12.54
C HIS A 198 0.51 10.42 -11.03
N LEU A 199 1.75 10.17 -10.60
CA LEU A 199 2.14 10.37 -9.20
C LEU A 199 2.13 11.85 -8.80
N ASP A 200 2.62 12.74 -9.67
CA ASP A 200 2.57 14.19 -9.46
C ASP A 200 1.12 14.71 -9.44
N HIS A 201 0.23 14.13 -10.25
CA HIS A 201 -1.21 14.41 -10.19
C HIS A 201 -1.81 14.00 -8.84
N ILE A 202 -1.44 12.83 -8.30
CA ILE A 202 -1.87 12.40 -6.96
C ILE A 202 -1.42 13.41 -5.90
N VAL A 203 -0.15 13.83 -5.93
CA VAL A 203 0.39 14.84 -4.99
C VAL A 203 -0.41 16.13 -5.07
N THR A 204 -0.65 16.62 -6.29
CA THR A 204 -1.37 17.89 -6.54
C THR A 204 -2.82 17.84 -6.05
N VAL A 205 -3.57 16.79 -6.40
CA VAL A 205 -4.99 16.66 -6.02
C VAL A 205 -5.20 16.49 -4.52
N ASN A 206 -4.20 15.96 -3.81
CA ASN A 206 -4.26 15.79 -2.36
C ASN A 206 -3.57 16.93 -1.60
N GLU A 207 -3.25 18.03 -2.28
CA GLU A 207 -2.66 19.24 -1.69
C GLU A 207 -1.38 18.96 -0.87
N LEU A 208 -0.60 17.98 -1.34
CA LEU A 208 0.69 17.63 -0.75
C LEU A 208 1.81 18.44 -1.41
N SER A 209 2.76 18.90 -0.61
CA SER A 209 4.00 19.52 -1.10
C SER A 209 5.22 18.66 -0.82
N ASP A 210 6.28 18.83 -1.64
CA ASP A 210 7.56 18.15 -1.40
C ASP A 210 8.19 18.55 -0.06
N ALA A 211 7.92 19.76 0.45
CA ALA A 211 8.36 20.20 1.77
C ALA A 211 7.68 19.40 2.89
N GLN A 212 6.35 19.32 2.87
CA GLN A 212 5.59 18.51 3.83
C GLN A 212 5.99 17.04 3.77
N LEU A 213 6.16 16.47 2.57
CA LEU A 213 6.58 15.08 2.42
C LEU A 213 7.97 14.80 3.01
N ARG A 214 8.87 15.79 3.05
CA ARG A 214 10.18 15.66 3.72
C ARG A 214 10.07 15.69 5.24
N GLU A 215 9.10 16.42 5.79
CA GLU A 215 8.92 16.61 7.24
C GLU A 215 8.05 15.51 7.89
N LEU A 216 7.06 14.97 7.17
CA LEU A 216 6.04 14.06 7.69
C LEU A 216 6.54 12.69 8.13
N LEU A 217 7.77 12.32 7.76
CA LEU A 217 8.32 10.97 7.98
C LEU A 217 9.75 11.10 8.52
N PRO A 218 10.07 10.50 9.68
CA PRO A 218 11.42 10.49 10.23
C PRO A 218 12.43 9.82 9.28
#